data_AF-A0A8R2LXY8-F1
#
_entry.id   AF-A0A8R2LXY8-F1
#
_cell.length_a   1.000
_cell.length_b   1.000
_cell.length_c   1.000
_cell.angle_alpha   90.00
_cell.angle_beta   90.00
_cell.angle_gamma   90.00
#
_symmetry.space_group_name_H-M   'P 1'
#
loop_
_entity.id
_entity.type
_entity.pdbx_description
1 polymer ?
#
loop_
_entity_poly.entity_id
_entity_poly.type
_entity_poly.pdbx_seq_one_letter_code
_entity_poly.pdbx_strand_id
1 'polypeptide(L)'
;MRVLLVCLAGLLVCLKTADSHSLPQKDYDTDSSNHDITNPLYDTSGNNSSSDPDNSRGMFDFGPTTFLVHYVTRDDNKEYKSIYAHKNGKAKKVLEDGIAVFDEFPKSRAYLGNKDGIYIYDTETEKLEKYGNLSDSVIGIVKENRTDDLYILTEDHVVYKVTEEGTKKIKVNEAEHAERIALDWDDNLYYIGANDHPYVVASDGAKKIEGLPANPTSVFICRPPIKIKHGAWFMSGKQPYIIYPNATSKPYVYNDQEKLEHEKRIRDLDVIFSQFRNQIEE
;
A
#
# COMPACT_ATOMS: atom_id res chain seq x y z
N MET A 1 21.60 21.84 -10.46
CA MET A 1 20.73 21.47 -9.32
C MET A 1 20.55 19.96 -9.40
N ARG A 2 20.98 19.21 -8.40
CA ARG A 2 21.20 17.75 -8.49
C ARG A 2 19.90 17.01 -8.16
N VAL A 3 19.45 16.15 -9.07
CA VAL A 3 18.28 15.29 -8.87
C VAL A 3 18.76 14.00 -8.19
N LEU A 4 18.21 13.72 -7.02
CA LEU A 4 18.39 12.47 -6.29
C LEU A 4 17.18 11.60 -6.61
N LEU A 5 17.39 10.57 -7.43
CA LEU A 5 16.41 9.50 -7.62
C LEU A 5 16.35 8.69 -6.31
N VAL A 6 15.46 9.07 -5.39
CA VAL A 6 15.16 8.24 -4.20
C VAL A 6 13.96 7.40 -4.53
N CYS A 7 14.20 6.24 -5.15
CA CYS A 7 13.36 5.09 -4.85
C CYS A 7 13.33 4.96 -3.33
N LEU A 8 12.17 5.07 -2.69
CA LEU A 8 12.06 4.73 -1.27
C LEU A 8 12.15 3.20 -1.15
N ALA A 9 13.38 2.70 -1.27
CA ALA A 9 13.79 1.38 -0.88
C ALA A 9 13.71 1.28 0.64
N GLY A 10 12.67 0.62 1.15
CA GLY A 10 12.92 -0.46 2.10
C GLY A 10 12.90 -1.75 1.29
N LEU A 11 13.99 -2.41 0.91
CA LEU A 11 15.29 -2.57 1.58
C LEU A 11 16.36 -2.89 0.52
N LEU A 12 17.44 -2.13 0.49
CA LEU A 12 18.71 -2.54 -0.12
C LEU A 12 19.82 -2.32 0.93
N VAL A 13 20.79 -3.24 0.95
CA VAL A 13 21.98 -3.41 1.83
C VAL A 13 21.71 -4.36 3.02
N CYS A 14 22.40 -5.50 3.21
CA CYS A 14 23.81 -5.84 2.97
C CYS A 14 24.04 -7.11 2.12
N LEU A 15 24.86 -7.00 1.07
CA LEU A 15 25.93 -7.95 0.73
C LEU A 15 26.98 -7.18 -0.09
N LYS A 16 27.80 -6.38 0.62
CA LYS A 16 29.15 -6.05 0.15
C LYS A 16 30.11 -6.74 1.09
N THR A 17 30.61 -7.89 0.66
CA THR A 17 31.93 -8.37 1.06
C THR A 17 32.67 -8.73 -0.22
N ALA A 18 33.74 -7.99 -0.46
CA ALA A 18 34.89 -8.22 -1.34
C ALA A 18 34.74 -9.28 -2.44
N ASP A 19 34.70 -8.85 -3.70
CA ASP A 19 35.91 -8.96 -4.53
C ASP A 19 35.84 -8.02 -5.75
N SER A 20 37.01 -7.55 -6.12
CA SER A 20 37.32 -6.57 -7.16
C SER A 20 37.00 -7.07 -8.57
N HIS A 21 36.43 -6.22 -9.42
CA HIS A 21 37.13 -5.57 -10.54
C HIS A 21 36.15 -4.71 -11.37
N SER A 22 36.65 -3.54 -11.75
CA SER A 22 36.00 -2.42 -12.43
C SER A 22 35.48 -2.72 -13.83
N LEU A 23 34.33 -2.14 -14.19
CA LEU A 23 33.96 -1.83 -15.57
C LEU A 23 33.32 -0.42 -15.66
N PRO A 24 33.43 0.26 -16.82
CA PRO A 24 33.50 1.71 -16.88
C PRO A 24 32.14 2.40 -16.86
N GLN A 25 32.15 3.57 -16.21
CA GLN A 25 31.08 4.54 -16.16
C GLN A 25 30.89 5.16 -17.55
N LYS A 26 29.67 5.09 -18.09
CA LYS A 26 29.29 5.79 -19.31
C LYS A 26 28.27 6.87 -18.91
N ASP A 27 28.65 8.12 -19.13
CA ASP A 27 27.82 9.29 -18.88
C ASP A 27 26.61 9.26 -19.81
N TYR A 28 25.42 9.31 -19.22
CA TYR A 28 24.17 9.65 -19.91
C TYR A 28 23.57 10.85 -19.18
N ASP A 29 23.76 12.03 -19.75
CA ASP A 29 22.92 13.20 -19.47
C ASP A 29 21.62 13.04 -20.26
N THR A 30 20.47 13.04 -19.58
CA THR A 30 19.16 13.20 -20.23
C THR A 30 18.20 13.88 -19.25
N ASP A 31 17.60 14.99 -19.70
CA ASP A 31 16.54 15.76 -19.05
C ASP A 31 15.31 14.89 -18.74
N SER A 32 14.80 14.92 -17.49
CA SER A 32 13.43 14.45 -17.19
C SER A 32 12.79 15.14 -15.98
N SER A 33 11.46 15.28 -16.05
CA SER A 33 10.57 15.96 -15.11
C SER A 33 10.29 15.16 -13.83
N ASN A 34 10.01 15.88 -12.72
CA ASN A 34 9.79 15.32 -11.38
C ASN A 34 8.45 14.55 -11.28
N HIS A 35 8.48 13.22 -11.41
CA HIS A 35 7.34 12.33 -11.17
C HIS A 35 7.76 11.14 -10.29
N ASP A 36 7.02 10.88 -9.20
CA ASP A 36 7.20 9.71 -8.33
C ASP A 36 5.96 8.80 -8.41
N ILE A 37 6.18 7.49 -8.47
CA ILE A 37 5.13 6.47 -8.43
C ILE A 37 5.38 5.60 -7.20
N THR A 38 4.36 5.37 -6.36
CA THR A 38 4.50 4.46 -5.20
C THR A 38 3.67 3.20 -5.34
N ASN A 39 4.21 2.19 -4.65
CA ASN A 39 3.65 0.96 -4.15
C ASN A 39 2.34 0.50 -4.80
N PRO A 40 2.37 -0.63 -5.52
CA PRO A 40 1.13 -1.32 -5.81
C PRO A 40 0.43 -1.70 -4.49
N LEU A 41 -0.87 -1.50 -4.44
CA LEU A 41 -1.70 -1.98 -3.34
C LEU A 41 -1.94 -3.47 -3.54
N TYR A 42 -1.13 -4.29 -2.89
CA TYR A 42 -1.31 -5.73 -2.83
C TYR A 42 -1.75 -6.13 -1.43
N ASP A 43 -2.97 -6.66 -1.33
CA ASP A 43 -3.28 -7.70 -0.35
C ASP A 43 -2.91 -9.04 -1.03
N THR A 44 -1.97 -9.82 -0.49
CA THR A 44 -1.49 -11.08 -1.11
C THR A 44 -1.91 -12.28 -0.30
N SER A 45 -3.21 -12.56 -0.27
CA SER A 45 -3.73 -13.66 0.55
C SER A 45 -3.95 -14.97 -0.23
N GLY A 46 -3.71 -14.98 -1.53
CA GLY A 46 -3.78 -16.18 -2.38
C GLY A 46 -2.41 -16.79 -2.75
N ASN A 47 -1.88 -17.70 -1.92
CA ASN A 47 -1.38 -19.02 -2.35
C ASN A 47 -0.67 -19.77 -1.22
N ASN A 48 -1.30 -20.85 -0.78
CA ASN A 48 -0.59 -21.90 -0.06
C ASN A 48 0.30 -22.66 -1.04
N SER A 49 1.58 -22.77 -0.68
CA SER A 49 2.59 -23.75 -1.09
C SER A 49 2.03 -24.95 -1.89
N SER A 50 2.30 -24.98 -3.20
CA SER A 50 2.39 -26.24 -3.95
C SER A 50 3.86 -26.60 -4.09
N SER A 51 4.25 -27.73 -3.53
CA SER A 51 5.62 -28.27 -3.52
C SER A 51 6.05 -28.90 -4.86
N ASP A 52 5.61 -28.35 -6.00
CA ASP A 52 6.02 -28.81 -7.33
C ASP A 52 7.16 -27.92 -7.88
N PRO A 53 8.39 -28.45 -8.01
CA PRO A 53 9.56 -27.65 -8.37
C PRO A 53 9.63 -27.21 -9.84
N ASP A 54 8.77 -27.71 -10.74
CA ASP A 54 8.95 -27.54 -12.20
C ASP A 54 7.84 -26.77 -12.94
N ASN A 55 6.92 -26.10 -12.23
CA ASN A 55 5.92 -25.21 -12.85
C ASN A 55 5.96 -23.79 -12.26
N SER A 56 7.15 -23.17 -12.20
CA SER A 56 7.26 -21.76 -11.81
C SER A 56 6.80 -20.82 -12.93
N ARG A 57 5.51 -20.93 -13.30
CA ARG A 57 4.79 -19.77 -13.84
C ARG A 57 4.98 -18.62 -12.86
N GLY A 58 5.43 -17.47 -13.37
CA GLY A 58 5.64 -16.29 -12.55
C GLY A 58 4.35 -15.93 -11.81
N MET A 59 4.46 -15.33 -10.62
CA MET A 59 3.30 -14.86 -9.84
C MET A 59 2.41 -13.87 -10.64
N PHE A 60 2.92 -13.38 -11.78
CA PHE A 60 2.29 -12.46 -12.72
C PHE A 60 1.76 -13.13 -14.01
N ASP A 61 1.92 -14.45 -14.17
CA ASP A 61 1.37 -15.20 -15.31
C ASP A 61 -0.16 -15.38 -15.22
N PHE A 62 -0.79 -14.97 -14.12
CA PHE A 62 -2.23 -15.05 -13.88
C PHE A 62 -2.94 -13.69 -13.86
N GLY A 63 -2.48 -12.66 -14.58
CA GLY A 63 -3.27 -11.47 -14.95
C GLY A 63 -4.19 -10.81 -13.92
N PRO A 64 -3.86 -10.69 -12.61
CA PRO A 64 -4.68 -9.91 -11.69
C PRO A 64 -4.61 -8.43 -12.07
N THR A 65 -5.67 -7.68 -11.79
CA THR A 65 -5.63 -6.23 -11.99
C THR A 65 -4.82 -5.60 -10.86
N THR A 66 -3.73 -4.92 -11.21
CA THR A 66 -2.93 -4.12 -10.28
C THR A 66 -3.41 -2.68 -10.33
N PHE A 67 -3.63 -2.05 -9.17
CA PHE A 67 -3.92 -0.62 -9.12
C PHE A 67 -2.65 0.16 -8.85
N LEU A 68 -2.38 1.15 -9.71
CA LEU A 68 -1.24 2.04 -9.63
C LEU A 68 -1.74 3.44 -9.29
N VAL A 69 -1.22 4.03 -8.22
CA VAL A 69 -1.57 5.39 -7.81
C VAL A 69 -0.44 6.32 -8.25
N HIS A 70 -0.78 7.25 -9.14
CA HIS A 70 0.11 8.31 -9.58
C HIS A 70 -0.12 9.55 -8.72
N TYR A 71 0.97 10.12 -8.19
CA TYR A 71 0.96 11.35 -7.43
C TYR A 71 2.19 12.19 -7.78
N VAL A 72 2.21 13.45 -7.37
CA VAL A 72 3.39 14.31 -7.42
C VAL A 72 3.72 14.81 -6.03
N THR A 73 5.00 14.99 -5.72
CA THR A 73 5.42 15.57 -4.45
C THR A 73 5.67 17.06 -4.63
N ARG A 74 5.02 17.91 -3.81
CA ARG A 74 5.24 19.36 -3.77
C ARG A 74 5.35 19.79 -2.31
N ASP A 75 6.45 20.42 -1.92
CA ASP A 75 6.70 20.89 -0.54
C ASP A 75 6.47 19.78 0.51
N ASP A 76 7.05 18.59 0.26
CA ASP A 76 6.89 17.35 1.05
C ASP A 76 5.46 16.78 1.12
N ASN A 77 4.50 17.39 0.44
CA ASN A 77 3.12 16.90 0.34
C ASN A 77 2.92 16.07 -0.93
N LYS A 78 2.21 14.95 -0.78
CA LYS A 78 1.79 14.12 -1.92
C LYS A 78 0.47 14.63 -2.47
N GLU A 79 0.47 15.05 -3.72
CA GLU A 79 -0.70 15.41 -4.48
C GLU A 79 -1.07 14.24 -5.41
N TYR A 80 -2.03 13.42 -4.97
CA TYR A 80 -2.58 12.31 -5.75
C TYR A 80 -3.25 12.84 -7.02
N LYS A 81 -2.90 12.25 -8.18
CA LYS A 81 -3.37 12.71 -9.50
C LYS A 81 -4.36 11.75 -10.12
N SER A 82 -4.06 10.45 -10.07
CA SER A 82 -4.90 9.46 -10.73
C SER A 82 -4.58 8.04 -10.32
N ILE A 83 -5.59 7.18 -10.40
CA ILE A 83 -5.47 5.73 -10.25
C ILE A 83 -5.57 5.11 -11.64
N TYR A 84 -4.70 4.15 -11.90
CA TYR A 84 -4.71 3.31 -13.10
C TYR A 84 -4.93 1.85 -12.72
N ALA A 85 -5.80 1.17 -13.47
CA ALA A 85 -5.89 -0.28 -13.46
C ALA A 85 -4.92 -0.84 -14.51
N HIS A 86 -3.97 -1.66 -14.09
CA HIS A 86 -3.02 -2.36 -14.94
C HIS A 86 -3.38 -3.84 -15.01
N LYS A 87 -3.67 -4.33 -16.22
CA LYS A 87 -4.06 -5.73 -16.48
C LYS A 87 -3.51 -6.15 -17.83
N ASN A 88 -2.88 -7.32 -17.90
CA ASN A 88 -2.33 -7.87 -19.15
C ASN A 88 -1.42 -6.89 -19.92
N GLY A 89 -0.54 -6.18 -19.20
CA GLY A 89 0.42 -5.23 -19.77
C GLY A 89 -0.18 -3.89 -20.22
N LYS A 90 -1.49 -3.68 -20.03
CA LYS A 90 -2.19 -2.44 -20.40
C LYS A 90 -2.59 -1.68 -19.15
N ALA A 91 -2.37 -0.37 -19.15
CA ALA A 91 -2.82 0.54 -18.11
C ALA A 91 -4.01 1.38 -18.60
N LYS A 92 -5.06 1.45 -17.80
CA LYS A 92 -6.24 2.29 -18.04
C LYS A 92 -6.41 3.22 -16.85
N LYS A 93 -6.46 4.54 -17.09
CA LYS A 93 -6.85 5.49 -16.03
C LYS A 93 -8.29 5.19 -15.63
N VAL A 94 -8.53 4.98 -14.34
CA VAL A 94 -9.87 4.65 -13.81
C VAL A 94 -10.45 5.76 -12.97
N LEU A 95 -9.62 6.52 -12.24
CA LEU A 95 -10.10 7.57 -11.34
C LEU A 95 -9.08 8.72 -11.27
N GLU A 96 -9.55 9.95 -11.17
CA GLU A 96 -8.70 11.13 -10.90
C GLU A 96 -8.67 11.42 -9.40
N ASP A 97 -7.58 12.01 -8.91
CA ASP A 97 -7.40 12.44 -7.52
C ASP A 97 -7.72 11.38 -6.44
N GLY A 98 -7.55 10.10 -6.79
CA GLY A 98 -8.01 9.01 -5.96
C GLY A 98 -6.91 8.20 -5.27
N ILE A 99 -7.32 7.46 -4.24
CA ILE A 99 -6.58 6.38 -3.59
C ILE A 99 -7.33 5.05 -3.77
N ALA A 100 -6.63 3.91 -3.73
CA ALA A 100 -7.24 2.59 -3.89
C ALA A 100 -6.99 1.70 -2.68
N VAL A 101 -7.86 0.71 -2.48
CA VAL A 101 -7.58 -0.54 -1.79
C VAL A 101 -8.19 -1.67 -2.60
N PHE A 102 -7.45 -2.77 -2.73
CA PHE A 102 -7.91 -3.96 -3.43
C PHE A 102 -8.22 -5.04 -2.39
N ASP A 103 -9.40 -5.66 -2.49
CA ASP A 103 -9.76 -6.82 -1.69
C ASP A 103 -9.69 -8.09 -2.53
N GLU A 104 -8.97 -9.08 -2.03
CA GLU A 104 -8.84 -10.37 -2.71
C GLU A 104 -9.82 -11.37 -2.11
N PHE A 105 -10.81 -11.77 -2.92
CA PHE A 105 -11.86 -12.79 -2.72
C PHE A 105 -13.11 -12.42 -1.90
N PRO A 106 -14.29 -12.97 -2.27
CA PRO A 106 -14.58 -13.80 -3.44
C PRO A 106 -14.97 -13.01 -4.70
N LYS A 107 -15.14 -11.68 -4.60
CA LYS A 107 -15.46 -10.81 -5.73
C LYS A 107 -14.25 -9.95 -6.03
N SER A 108 -13.78 -9.97 -7.27
CA SER A 108 -12.60 -9.24 -7.72
C SER A 108 -12.90 -7.72 -7.82
N ARG A 109 -13.04 -7.06 -6.67
CA ARG A 109 -13.47 -5.65 -6.53
C ARG A 109 -12.41 -4.84 -5.81
N ALA A 110 -12.11 -3.65 -6.35
CA ALA A 110 -11.35 -2.63 -5.63
C ALA A 110 -12.26 -1.53 -5.13
N TYR A 111 -11.98 -1.03 -3.93
CA TYR A 111 -12.62 0.16 -3.39
C TYR A 111 -11.68 1.34 -3.57
N LEU A 112 -12.16 2.41 -4.18
CA LEU A 112 -11.38 3.58 -4.53
C LEU A 112 -11.95 4.80 -3.79
N GLY A 113 -11.13 5.53 -3.06
CA GLY A 113 -11.48 6.82 -2.46
C GLY A 113 -11.13 7.97 -3.40
N ASN A 114 -11.94 9.03 -3.40
CA ASN A 114 -11.69 10.30 -4.09
C ASN A 114 -12.24 11.46 -3.24
N LYS A 115 -12.02 12.69 -3.70
CA LYS A 115 -12.58 13.95 -3.18
C LYS A 115 -14.10 13.97 -3.08
N ASP A 116 -14.80 13.16 -3.87
CA ASP A 116 -16.26 13.16 -3.95
C ASP A 116 -16.91 11.85 -3.46
N GLY A 117 -16.16 11.00 -2.75
CA GLY A 117 -16.67 9.81 -2.09
C GLY A 117 -15.91 8.54 -2.44
N ILE A 118 -16.63 7.41 -2.41
CA ILE A 118 -16.09 6.07 -2.61
C ILE A 118 -16.64 5.51 -3.91
N TYR A 119 -15.80 4.77 -4.62
CA TYR A 119 -16.14 4.04 -5.83
C TYR A 119 -15.76 2.57 -5.68
N ILE A 120 -16.43 1.72 -6.45
CA ILE A 120 -16.10 0.33 -6.61
C ILE A 120 -15.70 0.06 -8.05
N TYR A 121 -14.55 -0.57 -8.23
CA TYR A 121 -14.08 -1.03 -9.54
C TYR A 121 -14.18 -2.55 -9.60
N ASP A 122 -15.00 -3.04 -10.52
CA ASP A 122 -15.14 -4.45 -10.80
C ASP A 122 -14.07 -4.85 -11.84
N THR A 123 -13.11 -5.68 -11.41
CA THR A 123 -11.95 -6.03 -12.25
C THR A 123 -12.26 -7.04 -13.37
N GLU A 124 -13.43 -7.68 -13.32
CA GLU A 124 -13.89 -8.62 -14.34
C GLU A 124 -14.56 -7.88 -15.48
N THR A 125 -15.46 -6.94 -15.14
CA THR A 125 -16.21 -6.13 -16.12
C THR A 125 -15.52 -4.82 -16.48
N GLU A 126 -14.46 -4.45 -15.74
CA GLU A 126 -13.69 -3.20 -15.89
C GLU A 126 -14.55 -1.93 -15.76
N LYS A 127 -15.59 -2.02 -14.92
CA LYS A 127 -16.54 -0.95 -14.64
C LYS A 127 -16.22 -0.27 -13.31
N LEU A 128 -16.35 1.05 -13.30
CA LEU A 128 -16.29 1.89 -12.12
C LEU A 128 -17.69 2.40 -11.80
N GLU A 129 -18.13 2.20 -10.56
CA GLU A 129 -19.44 2.66 -10.07
C GLU A 129 -19.26 3.39 -8.73
N LYS A 130 -20.12 4.36 -8.43
CA LYS A 130 -20.10 5.04 -7.13
C LYS A 130 -20.62 4.08 -6.05
N TYR A 131 -19.92 3.99 -4.92
CA TYR A 131 -20.26 3.12 -3.81
C TYR A 131 -21.06 3.89 -2.76
N GLY A 132 -22.38 3.70 -2.78
CA GLY A 132 -23.31 4.39 -1.90
C GLY A 132 -23.49 5.88 -2.26
N ASN A 133 -23.83 6.69 -1.25
CA ASN A 133 -24.17 8.11 -1.43
C ASN A 133 -23.28 9.07 -0.62
N LEU A 134 -22.25 8.56 0.04
CA LEU A 134 -21.28 9.38 0.74
C LEU A 134 -20.47 10.22 -0.25
N SER A 135 -20.20 11.47 0.13
CA SER A 135 -19.50 12.47 -0.68
C SER A 135 -18.27 13.06 0.02
N ASP A 136 -17.76 12.37 1.03
CA ASP A 136 -16.57 12.77 1.77
C ASP A 136 -15.33 12.75 0.89
N SER A 137 -14.40 13.68 1.14
CA SER A 137 -13.07 13.66 0.52
C SER A 137 -12.21 12.59 1.19
N VAL A 138 -12.01 11.46 0.52
CA VAL A 138 -11.34 10.27 1.04
C VAL A 138 -9.87 10.26 0.66
N ILE A 139 -8.98 10.30 1.67
CA ILE A 139 -7.52 10.25 1.52
C ILE A 139 -6.90 8.92 2.00
N GLY A 140 -7.71 8.05 2.60
CA GLY A 140 -7.31 6.69 3.00
C GLY A 140 -8.51 5.76 3.02
N ILE A 141 -8.32 4.51 2.60
CA ILE A 141 -9.39 3.52 2.55
C ILE A 141 -8.82 2.12 2.84
N VAL A 142 -9.49 1.39 3.73
CA VAL A 142 -9.18 -0.01 4.04
C VAL A 142 -10.49 -0.77 4.25
N LYS A 143 -10.51 -2.06 3.89
CA LYS A 143 -11.72 -2.89 3.93
C LYS A 143 -11.59 -3.99 4.98
N GLU A 144 -12.66 -4.26 5.73
CA GLU A 144 -12.72 -5.42 6.62
C GLU A 144 -12.64 -6.75 5.83
N ASN A 145 -12.07 -7.78 6.45
CA ASN A 145 -11.79 -9.06 5.78
C ASN A 145 -13.07 -9.86 5.46
N ARG A 146 -14.13 -9.70 6.27
CA ARG A 146 -15.31 -10.58 6.23
C ARG A 146 -16.61 -9.89 5.79
N THR A 147 -16.60 -8.58 5.68
CA THR A 147 -17.76 -7.74 5.36
C THR A 147 -17.40 -6.79 4.22
N ASP A 148 -18.40 -6.11 3.65
CA ASP A 148 -18.17 -4.99 2.72
C ASP A 148 -18.05 -3.64 3.47
N ASP A 149 -17.83 -3.70 4.79
CA ASP A 149 -17.57 -2.52 5.61
C ASP A 149 -16.15 -1.99 5.33
N LEU A 150 -16.03 -0.68 5.37
CA LEU A 150 -14.79 0.04 5.09
C LEU A 150 -14.44 0.91 6.29
N TYR A 151 -13.15 1.16 6.48
CA TYR A 151 -12.70 2.35 7.19
C TYR A 151 -12.15 3.33 6.17
N ILE A 152 -12.61 4.58 6.26
CA ILE A 152 -12.10 5.68 5.46
C ILE A 152 -11.42 6.69 6.37
N LEU A 153 -10.38 7.32 5.85
CA LEU A 153 -9.75 8.52 6.39
C LEU A 153 -10.11 9.68 5.47
N THR A 154 -10.68 10.73 6.04
CA THR A 154 -11.05 11.94 5.30
C THR A 154 -9.95 12.99 5.32
N GLU A 155 -10.02 13.97 4.40
CA GLU A 155 -9.09 15.10 4.32
C GLU A 155 -9.00 15.91 5.64
N ASP A 156 -10.09 15.97 6.42
CA ASP A 156 -10.11 16.56 7.76
C ASP A 156 -9.43 15.69 8.85
N HIS A 157 -8.70 14.64 8.47
CA HIS A 157 -8.02 13.69 9.37
C HIS A 157 -8.97 12.98 10.36
N VAL A 158 -10.19 12.68 9.90
CA VAL A 158 -11.20 11.93 10.68
C VAL A 158 -11.38 10.55 10.09
N VAL A 159 -11.35 9.53 10.96
CA VAL A 159 -11.63 8.15 10.57
C VAL A 159 -13.12 7.84 10.75
N TYR A 160 -13.72 7.25 9.72
CA TYR A 160 -15.09 6.75 9.77
C TYR A 160 -15.12 5.27 9.40
N LYS A 161 -15.95 4.49 10.11
CA LYS A 161 -16.42 3.20 9.63
C LYS A 161 -17.62 3.41 8.71
N VAL A 162 -17.53 2.95 7.48
CA VAL A 162 -18.57 2.99 6.45
C VAL A 162 -19.23 1.62 6.39
N THR A 163 -20.55 1.61 6.42
CA THR A 163 -21.41 0.42 6.51
C THR A 163 -22.61 0.58 5.58
N GLU A 164 -23.44 -0.46 5.47
CA GLU A 164 -24.69 -0.42 4.69
C GLU A 164 -24.41 0.02 3.24
N GLU A 165 -23.43 -0.62 2.59
CA GLU A 165 -23.06 -0.38 1.19
C GLU A 165 -22.72 1.08 0.86
N GLY A 166 -22.04 1.77 1.77
CA GLY A 166 -21.64 3.15 1.55
C GLY A 166 -22.75 4.18 1.77
N THR A 167 -23.84 3.82 2.46
CA THR A 167 -24.93 4.76 2.79
C THR A 167 -24.86 5.30 4.21
N LYS A 168 -24.07 4.66 5.08
CA LYS A 168 -23.93 5.05 6.48
C LYS A 168 -22.47 5.10 6.89
N LYS A 169 -22.11 6.13 7.65
CA LYS A 169 -20.79 6.25 8.27
C LYS A 169 -20.91 6.55 9.76
N ILE A 170 -19.98 6.02 10.54
CA ILE A 170 -19.89 6.19 11.99
C ILE A 170 -18.47 6.68 12.30
N LYS A 171 -18.34 7.79 13.02
CA LYS A 171 -17.03 8.31 13.42
C LYS A 171 -16.35 7.35 14.39
N VAL A 172 -15.07 7.06 14.16
CA VAL A 172 -14.21 6.36 15.12
C VAL A 172 -13.57 7.43 16.00
N ASN A 173 -14.11 7.64 17.20
CA ASN A 173 -13.70 8.77 18.05
C ASN A 173 -12.28 8.60 18.60
N GLU A 174 -11.80 7.37 18.70
CA GLU A 174 -10.50 7.02 19.26
C GLU A 174 -9.34 7.35 18.29
N ALA A 175 -9.60 7.38 16.98
CA ALA A 175 -8.58 7.61 15.95
C ALA A 175 -8.49 9.10 15.57
N GLU A 176 -8.05 9.93 16.51
CA GLU A 176 -7.90 11.37 16.32
C GLU A 176 -6.61 11.71 15.54
N HIS A 177 -6.70 12.72 14.66
CA HIS A 177 -5.58 13.23 13.87
C HIS A 177 -4.83 12.14 13.10
N ALA A 178 -5.58 11.17 12.56
CA ALA A 178 -4.99 10.09 11.78
C ALA A 178 -4.48 10.63 10.45
N GLU A 179 -3.25 10.27 10.09
CA GLU A 179 -2.64 10.56 8.80
C GLU A 179 -2.68 9.35 7.87
N ARG A 180 -2.70 8.13 8.44
CA ARG A 180 -2.82 6.87 7.71
C ARG A 180 -3.56 5.84 8.55
N ILE A 181 -4.23 4.90 7.89
CA ILE A 181 -4.98 3.81 8.53
C ILE A 181 -4.60 2.46 7.94
N ALA A 182 -4.70 1.41 8.74
CA ALA A 182 -4.52 0.02 8.33
C ALA A 182 -5.40 -0.91 9.17
N LEU A 183 -5.74 -2.07 8.61
CA LEU A 183 -6.35 -3.18 9.33
C LEU A 183 -5.41 -4.37 9.35
N ASP A 184 -5.47 -5.19 10.40
CA ASP A 184 -4.90 -6.53 10.34
C ASP A 184 -5.90 -7.57 9.79
N TRP A 185 -5.56 -8.85 9.92
CA TRP A 185 -6.38 -9.99 9.49
C TRP A 185 -7.58 -10.27 10.41
N ASP A 186 -7.65 -9.62 11.56
CA ASP A 186 -8.75 -9.72 12.53
C ASP A 186 -9.55 -8.41 12.63
N ASP A 187 -9.38 -7.53 11.63
CA ASP A 187 -10.06 -6.23 11.53
C ASP A 187 -9.75 -5.27 12.68
N ASN A 188 -8.61 -5.41 13.36
CA ASN A 188 -8.14 -4.40 14.31
C ASN A 188 -7.66 -3.16 13.55
N LEU A 189 -8.17 -1.99 13.92
CA LEU A 189 -7.81 -0.71 13.31
C LEU A 189 -6.54 -0.14 13.93
N TYR A 190 -5.56 0.10 13.07
CA TYR A 190 -4.33 0.81 13.39
C TYR A 190 -4.27 2.11 12.61
N TYR A 191 -3.58 3.10 13.16
CA TYR A 191 -3.36 4.36 12.47
C TYR A 191 -2.01 4.98 12.82
N ILE A 192 -1.52 5.83 11.92
CA ILE A 192 -0.43 6.76 12.21
C ILE A 192 -1.08 8.09 12.59
N GLY A 193 -0.82 8.56 13.80
CA GLY A 193 -1.24 9.89 14.25
C GLY A 193 -0.11 10.91 14.12
N ALA A 194 -0.27 12.05 14.78
CA ALA A 194 0.70 13.13 14.77
C ALA A 194 2.13 12.69 15.16
N ASN A 195 3.13 13.28 14.50
CA ASN A 195 4.56 12.99 14.67
C ASN A 195 4.93 11.53 14.35
N ASP A 196 4.31 10.94 13.33
CA ASP A 196 4.61 9.58 12.85
C ASP A 196 4.44 8.47 13.91
N HIS A 197 3.65 8.72 14.95
CA HIS A 197 3.42 7.75 16.01
C HIS A 197 2.32 6.76 15.62
N PRO A 198 2.57 5.44 15.69
CA PRO A 198 1.54 4.45 15.44
C PRO A 198 0.71 4.17 16.70
N TYR A 199 -0.57 3.92 16.46
CA TYR A 199 -1.57 3.60 17.47
C TYR A 199 -2.43 2.41 17.01
N VAL A 200 -3.05 1.74 17.98
CA VAL A 200 -4.14 0.79 17.75
C VAL A 200 -5.39 1.25 18.48
N VAL A 201 -6.54 1.15 17.83
CA VAL A 201 -7.83 1.42 18.45
C VAL A 201 -8.23 0.20 19.28
N ALA A 202 -8.44 0.41 20.58
CA ALA A 202 -8.94 -0.60 21.51
C ALA A 202 -10.26 -0.14 22.14
N SER A 203 -10.95 -1.06 22.81
CA SER A 203 -12.26 -0.80 23.43
C SER A 203 -12.23 0.28 24.53
N ASP A 204 -11.07 0.51 25.13
CA ASP A 204 -10.82 1.51 26.17
C ASP A 204 -10.13 2.77 25.63
N GLY A 205 -10.06 2.93 24.31
CA GLY A 205 -9.44 4.07 23.63
C GLY A 205 -8.25 3.66 22.76
N ALA A 206 -7.67 4.63 22.06
CA ALA A 206 -6.46 4.41 21.28
C ALA A 206 -5.22 4.26 22.16
N LYS A 207 -4.36 3.30 21.82
CA LYS A 207 -3.11 3.02 22.53
C LYS A 207 -1.92 3.18 21.61
N LYS A 208 -0.92 3.96 22.04
CA LYS A 208 0.34 4.12 21.32
C LYS A 208 1.08 2.79 21.30
N ILE A 209 1.59 2.38 20.14
CA ILE A 209 2.38 1.15 20.02
C ILE A 209 3.78 1.36 20.62
N GLU A 210 4.18 0.44 21.50
CA GLU A 210 5.50 0.42 22.13
C GLU A 210 6.47 -0.54 21.43
N GLY A 211 7.77 -0.42 21.73
CA GLY A 211 8.83 -1.29 21.19
C GLY A 211 9.38 -0.86 19.82
N LEU A 212 8.97 0.31 19.33
CA LEU A 212 9.43 0.89 18.06
C LEU A 212 10.60 1.87 18.27
N PRO A 213 11.42 2.12 17.23
CA PRO A 213 12.47 3.14 17.27
C PRO A 213 11.89 4.54 17.58
N ALA A 214 12.61 5.34 18.37
CA ALA A 214 12.12 6.65 18.81
C ALA A 214 12.00 7.69 17.69
N ASN A 215 12.80 7.58 16.62
CA ASN A 215 12.86 8.54 15.53
C ASN A 215 12.88 7.81 14.18
N PRO A 216 11.74 7.31 13.70
CA PRO A 216 11.68 6.68 12.38
C PRO A 216 11.98 7.72 11.29
N THR A 217 12.80 7.36 10.30
CA THR A 217 13.11 8.25 9.16
C THR A 217 11.96 8.34 8.16
N SER A 218 11.12 7.31 8.13
CA SER A 218 9.90 7.23 7.35
C SER A 218 9.02 6.18 8.00
N VAL A 219 7.70 6.41 8.00
CA VAL A 219 6.73 5.44 8.50
C VAL A 219 5.76 5.02 7.41
N PHE A 220 5.38 3.75 7.47
CA PHE A 220 4.33 3.19 6.65
C PHE A 220 3.63 2.09 7.44
N ILE A 221 2.32 1.98 7.25
CA ILE A 221 1.49 0.99 7.92
C ILE A 221 0.61 0.32 6.88
N CYS A 222 0.47 -1.01 6.96
CA CYS A 222 -0.41 -1.75 6.08
C CYS A 222 -0.85 -3.08 6.71
N ARG A 223 -1.86 -3.70 6.09
CA ARG A 223 -2.13 -5.12 6.33
C ARG A 223 -0.90 -5.94 5.92
N PRO A 224 -0.52 -6.96 6.69
CA PRO A 224 0.58 -7.84 6.32
C PRO A 224 0.27 -8.59 5.02
N PRO A 225 1.17 -8.62 4.03
CA PRO A 225 1.02 -9.37 2.78
C PRO A 225 1.06 -10.90 2.99
N ILE A 226 1.35 -11.35 4.20
CA ILE A 226 1.30 -12.74 4.62
C ILE A 226 0.35 -12.86 5.80
N LYS A 227 -0.42 -13.95 5.88
CA LYS A 227 -1.30 -14.19 7.02
C LYS A 227 -0.46 -14.45 8.27
N ILE A 228 -0.24 -13.41 9.05
CA ILE A 228 0.29 -13.50 10.41
C ILE A 228 -0.87 -13.57 11.41
N LYS A 229 -0.65 -14.30 12.49
CA LYS A 229 -1.62 -14.41 13.58
C LYS A 229 -1.62 -13.09 14.36
N HIS A 230 -2.64 -12.26 14.09
CA HIS A 230 -2.82 -10.91 14.63
C HIS A 230 -1.72 -9.92 14.20
N GLY A 231 -2.10 -8.65 14.07
CA GLY A 231 -1.14 -7.57 13.90
C GLY A 231 -1.00 -7.02 12.48
N ALA A 232 -0.56 -5.78 12.39
CA ALA A 232 -0.29 -5.06 11.15
C ALA A 232 1.22 -4.93 10.88
N TRP A 233 1.57 -4.66 9.64
CA TRP A 233 2.94 -4.30 9.27
C TRP A 233 3.17 -2.82 9.50
N PHE A 234 4.29 -2.51 10.15
CA PHE A 234 4.80 -1.16 10.33
C PHE A 234 6.24 -1.10 9.82
N MET A 235 6.51 -0.19 8.90
CA MET A 235 7.86 0.08 8.42
C MET A 235 8.42 1.29 9.14
N SER A 236 9.59 1.16 9.75
CA SER A 236 10.39 2.28 10.24
C SER A 236 11.68 2.36 9.41
N GLY A 237 11.71 3.28 8.46
CA GLY A 237 12.77 3.32 7.46
C GLY A 237 12.77 2.03 6.63
N LYS A 238 13.82 1.22 6.82
CA LYS A 238 13.97 -0.06 6.15
C LYS A 238 13.45 -1.24 6.99
N GLN A 239 13.43 -1.13 8.32
CA GLN A 239 13.11 -2.28 9.17
C GLN A 239 11.58 -2.49 9.25
N PRO A 240 11.05 -3.67 8.85
CA PRO A 240 9.68 -4.04 9.14
C PRO A 240 9.50 -4.45 10.62
N TYR A 241 8.35 -4.12 11.16
CA TYR A 241 7.86 -4.53 12.47
C TYR A 241 6.46 -5.12 12.32
N ILE A 242 6.13 -6.07 13.19
CA ILE A 242 4.74 -6.43 13.46
C ILE A 242 4.28 -5.61 14.64
N ILE A 243 3.18 -4.88 14.49
CA ILE A 243 2.49 -4.18 15.58
C ILE A 243 1.23 -4.95 15.95
N TYR A 244 0.92 -5.04 17.23
CA TYR A 244 -0.12 -5.94 17.75
C TYR A 244 -1.28 -5.19 18.41
N PRO A 245 -2.46 -5.83 18.54
CA PRO A 245 -3.62 -5.22 19.21
C PRO A 245 -3.40 -4.86 20.68
N ASN A 246 -2.43 -5.51 21.33
CA ASN A 246 -2.05 -5.21 22.72
C ASN A 246 -1.07 -4.01 22.84
N ALA A 247 -0.95 -3.20 21.79
CA ALA A 247 -0.08 -2.03 21.73
C ALA A 247 1.43 -2.32 21.87
N THR A 248 1.88 -3.52 21.50
CA THR A 248 3.31 -3.87 21.45
C THR A 248 3.77 -4.08 20.02
N SER A 249 5.08 -4.14 19.81
CA SER A 249 5.67 -4.45 18.51
C SER A 249 6.87 -5.40 18.63
N LYS A 250 7.20 -6.04 17.51
CA LYS A 250 8.41 -6.86 17.36
C LYS A 250 9.03 -6.61 15.98
N PRO A 251 10.37 -6.54 15.87
CA PRO A 251 11.03 -6.56 14.58
C PRO A 251 10.63 -7.82 13.80
N TYR A 252 10.27 -7.64 12.54
CA TYR A 252 10.05 -8.75 11.62
C TYR A 252 11.38 -9.10 10.94
N VAL A 253 11.73 -10.38 10.94
CA VAL A 253 12.95 -10.89 10.29
C VAL A 253 12.51 -11.86 9.21
N TYR A 254 12.75 -11.50 7.95
CA TYR A 254 12.52 -12.38 6.82
C TYR A 254 13.37 -13.64 6.96
N ASN A 255 12.77 -14.80 6.77
CA ASN A 255 13.56 -15.99 6.48
C ASN A 255 14.11 -15.93 5.03
N ASP A 256 15.08 -16.79 4.71
CA ASP A 256 15.75 -16.75 3.40
C ASP A 256 14.78 -16.92 2.22
N GLN A 257 13.74 -17.75 2.40
CA GLN A 257 12.72 -17.97 1.38
C GLN A 257 11.84 -16.73 1.18
N GLU A 258 11.33 -16.14 2.27
CA GLU A 258 10.52 -14.92 2.21
C GLU A 258 11.31 -13.75 1.62
N LYS A 259 12.60 -13.66 1.94
CA LYS A 259 13.49 -12.66 1.36
C LYS A 259 13.61 -12.84 -0.15
N LEU A 260 13.84 -14.07 -0.61
CA LEU A 260 13.94 -14.38 -2.04
C LEU A 260 12.62 -14.05 -2.77
N GLU A 261 11.48 -14.40 -2.19
CA GLU A 261 10.16 -14.08 -2.73
C GLU A 261 9.91 -12.58 -2.79
N HIS A 262 10.27 -11.85 -1.73
CA HIS A 262 10.16 -10.40 -1.68
C HIS A 262 11.01 -9.72 -2.77
N GLU A 263 12.26 -10.15 -2.94
CA GLU A 263 13.15 -9.64 -3.99
C GLU A 263 12.62 -9.95 -5.40
N LYS A 264 12.01 -11.12 -5.61
CA LYS A 264 11.35 -11.46 -6.86
C LYS A 264 10.18 -10.52 -7.14
N ARG A 265 9.32 -10.28 -6.14
CA ARG A 265 8.20 -9.35 -6.25
C ARG A 265 8.67 -7.95 -6.61
N ILE A 266 9.71 -7.43 -5.95
CA ILE A 266 10.27 -6.09 -6.27
C ILE A 266 10.66 -6.02 -7.75
N ARG A 267 11.39 -7.01 -8.27
CA ARG A 267 11.78 -7.04 -9.69
C ARG A 267 10.58 -7.04 -10.63
N ASP A 268 9.54 -7.80 -10.31
CA ASP A 268 8.34 -7.86 -11.12
C ASP A 268 7.58 -6.51 -11.10
N LEU A 269 7.58 -5.81 -9.96
CA LEU A 269 7.03 -4.45 -9.85
C LEU A 269 7.80 -3.43 -10.66
N ASP A 270 9.13 -3.52 -10.67
CA ASP A 270 9.97 -2.64 -11.50
C ASP A 270 9.64 -2.80 -12.99
N VAL A 271 9.34 -4.03 -13.44
CA VAL A 271 8.89 -4.29 -14.81
C VAL A 271 7.53 -3.63 -15.07
N ILE A 272 6.55 -3.79 -14.18
CA ILE A 272 5.22 -3.17 -14.31
C ILE A 272 5.34 -1.64 -14.34
N PHE A 273 6.14 -1.05 -13.45
CA PHE A 273 6.35 0.40 -13.41
C PHE A 273 7.05 0.93 -14.66
N SER A 274 7.98 0.16 -15.23
CA SER A 274 8.62 0.50 -16.50
C SER A 274 7.60 0.50 -17.66
N GLN A 275 6.79 -0.55 -17.76
CA GLN A 275 5.72 -0.65 -18.77
C GLN A 275 4.66 0.45 -18.62
N PHE A 276 4.32 0.79 -17.37
CA PHE A 276 3.34 1.82 -17.06
C PHE A 276 3.83 3.21 -17.47
N ARG A 277 5.07 3.58 -17.14
CA ARG A 277 5.65 4.89 -17.51
C ARG A 277 5.63 5.12 -19.02
N ASN A 278 6.01 4.11 -19.80
CA ASN A 278 5.98 4.17 -21.26
C ASN A 278 4.58 4.41 -21.84
N GLN A 279 3.50 4.12 -21.09
CA GLN A 279 2.11 4.29 -21.54
C GLN A 279 1.49 5.63 -21.13
N ILE A 280 2.07 6.36 -20.17
CA ILE A 280 1.51 7.61 -19.65
C ILE A 280 2.27 8.86 -20.09
N GLU A 281 3.47 8.68 -20.66
CA GLU A 281 4.30 9.76 -21.21
C GLU A 281 4.03 10.06 -22.70
N GLU A 282 3.18 9.26 -23.36
CA GLU A 282 2.64 9.50 -24.71
C GLU A 282 1.33 10.31 -24.70
#